data_AF-A0A1G8WZI6-F1
#
_entry.id   AF-A0A1G8WZI6-F1
#
_cell.length_a   1.000
_cell.length_b   1.000
_cell.length_c   1.000
_cell.angle_alpha   90.00
_cell.angle_beta   90.00
_cell.angle_gamma   90.00
#
_symmetry.space_group_name_H-M   'P 1'
#
loop_
_entity.id
_entity.type
_entity.pdbx_description
1 polymer ?
#
loop_
_entity_poly.entity_id
_entity_poly.type
_entity_poly.pdbx_seq_one_letter_code
_entity_poly.pdbx_strand_id
1 'polypeptide(L)'
;MKLCSAYINPLSMGPTVRLNLTKILEATGELQNFLDLGNARLKAEGALSQESSEALIFGMADELEDHLRAMRDRQGSASIKDLRIWTRAWIDERREMLSKGSPPQEDRG
;
A
#
# COMPACT_ATOMS: atom_id res chain seq x y z
N MET A 1 -21.97 36.40 7.34
CA MET A 1 -22.72 35.22 6.89
C MET A 1 -21.83 34.39 5.97
N LYS A 2 -21.92 33.08 6.16
CA LYS A 2 -21.05 32.01 5.69
C LYS A 2 -21.28 31.68 4.19
N LEU A 3 -20.25 31.04 3.59
CA LEU A 3 -20.32 30.04 2.50
C LEU A 3 -20.45 30.58 1.05
N CYS A 4 -19.79 30.06 0.01
CA CYS A 4 -19.07 28.81 -0.20
C CYS A 4 -17.82 29.04 -1.08
N SER A 5 -16.67 28.51 -0.67
CA SER A 5 -15.56 28.26 -1.58
C SER A 5 -15.93 27.06 -2.45
N ALA A 6 -16.15 27.28 -3.75
CA ALA A 6 -16.36 26.22 -4.72
C ALA A 6 -15.02 25.53 -4.98
N TYR A 7 -14.69 24.55 -4.15
CA TYR A 7 -13.56 23.67 -4.38
C TYR A 7 -13.91 22.73 -5.54
N ILE A 8 -13.50 23.10 -6.74
CA ILE A 8 -13.58 22.27 -7.93
C ILE A 8 -12.81 20.98 -7.63
N ASN A 9 -13.53 19.85 -7.60
CA ASN A 9 -12.99 18.51 -7.42
C ASN A 9 -12.65 17.94 -8.81
N PRO A 10 -11.38 17.79 -9.20
CA PRO A 10 -11.04 17.28 -10.53
C PRO A 10 -10.79 15.77 -10.47
N LEU A 11 -11.81 14.96 -10.17
CA LEU A 11 -11.70 13.49 -10.20
C LEU A 11 -13.01 12.86 -10.70
N SER A 12 -13.42 13.23 -11.90
CA SER A 12 -14.41 12.48 -12.69
C SER A 12 -13.75 11.99 -13.98
N MET A 13 -13.19 10.78 -13.92
CA MET A 13 -12.82 9.94 -15.06
C MET A 13 -13.06 8.47 -14.67
N GLY A 14 -14.12 7.85 -15.22
CA GLY A 14 -14.33 6.39 -15.34
C GLY A 14 -14.62 5.57 -14.07
N PRO A 15 -15.48 4.52 -14.14
CA PRO A 15 -15.91 3.72 -12.98
C PRO A 15 -14.88 2.64 -12.65
N THR A 16 -13.73 3.05 -12.16
CA THR A 16 -12.92 2.23 -11.28
C THR A 16 -12.69 3.15 -10.12
N VAL A 17 -13.37 2.91 -9.00
CA VAL A 17 -13.03 3.60 -7.76
C VAL A 17 -11.61 3.15 -7.44
N ARG A 18 -10.62 3.82 -8.06
CA ARG A 18 -9.23 3.87 -7.66
C ARG A 18 -9.34 4.13 -6.19
N LEU A 19 -9.11 3.08 -5.41
CA LEU A 19 -9.00 3.24 -3.98
C LEU A 19 -7.88 4.25 -3.85
N ASN A 20 -8.20 5.46 -3.43
CA ASN A 20 -7.19 6.49 -3.32
C ASN A 20 -6.34 6.04 -2.13
N LEU A 21 -5.36 5.19 -2.40
CA LEU A 21 -4.65 4.39 -1.42
C LEU A 21 -4.00 5.32 -0.42
N THR A 22 -3.45 6.44 -0.89
CA THR A 22 -3.00 7.55 -0.06
C THR A 22 -4.06 8.00 0.93
N LYS A 23 -5.28 8.34 0.47
CA LYS A 23 -6.38 8.73 1.38
C LYS A 23 -6.78 7.61 2.35
N ILE A 24 -6.72 6.35 1.95
CA ILE A 24 -7.02 5.21 2.83
C ILE A 24 -5.94 5.08 3.89
N LEU A 25 -4.67 5.12 3.50
CA LEU A 25 -3.53 5.07 4.39
C LEU A 25 -3.53 6.25 5.38
N GLU A 26 -3.90 7.44 4.94
CA GLU A 26 -4.10 8.61 5.81
C GLU A 26 -5.27 8.40 6.78
N ALA A 27 -6.43 7.98 6.28
CA ALA A 27 -7.62 7.77 7.11
C ALA A 27 -7.48 6.62 8.12
N THR A 28 -6.67 5.61 7.79
CA THR A 28 -6.37 4.47 8.67
C THR A 28 -5.19 4.73 9.61
N GLY A 29 -4.41 5.79 9.34
CA GLY A 29 -3.18 6.11 10.08
C GLY A 29 -2.00 5.20 9.74
N GLU A 30 -2.06 4.42 8.67
CA GLU A 30 -1.02 3.46 8.28
C GLU A 30 -0.04 4.01 7.22
N LEU A 31 -0.22 5.27 6.76
CA LEU A 31 0.68 5.90 5.79
C LEU A 31 2.16 5.82 6.19
N GLN A 32 2.47 6.17 7.45
CA GLN A 32 3.85 6.14 7.92
C GLN A 32 4.43 4.72 7.98
N ASN A 33 3.60 3.72 8.30
CA ASN A 33 4.04 2.31 8.34
C ASN A 33 4.32 1.78 6.93
N PHE A 34 3.52 2.18 5.94
CA PHE A 34 3.77 1.85 4.54
C PHE A 34 5.08 2.47 4.03
N LEU A 35 5.33 3.74 4.35
CA LEU A 35 6.58 4.42 3.98
C LEU A 35 7.80 3.79 4.66
N ASP A 36 7.68 3.39 5.93
CA ASP A 36 8.75 2.68 6.65
C ASP A 36 9.06 1.33 6.02
N LEU A 37 8.03 0.56 5.64
CA LEU A 37 8.19 -0.70 4.91
C LEU A 37 8.87 -0.48 3.55
N GLY A 38 8.46 0.54 2.80
CA GLY A 38 9.09 0.90 1.52
C GLY A 38 10.58 1.22 1.70
N ASN A 39 10.92 2.02 2.70
CA ASN A 39 12.31 2.33 3.04
C ASN A 39 13.11 1.08 3.47
N ALA A 40 12.51 0.19 4.26
CA ALA A 40 13.11 -1.08 4.64
C ALA A 40 13.37 -1.98 3.42
N ARG A 41 12.43 -2.02 2.47
CA ARG A 41 12.59 -2.76 1.21
C ARG A 41 13.71 -2.16 0.35
N LEU A 42 13.75 -0.84 0.18
CA LEU A 42 14.82 -0.17 -0.55
C LEU A 42 16.20 -0.44 0.07
N LYS A 43 16.31 -0.41 1.40
CA LYS A 43 17.54 -0.77 2.12
C LYS A 43 17.93 -2.24 1.91
N ALA A 44 16.96 -3.15 1.81
CA ALA A 44 17.20 -4.57 1.57
C ALA A 44 17.67 -4.86 0.14
N GLU A 45 17.14 -4.15 -0.86
CA GLU A 45 17.57 -4.26 -2.27
C GLU A 45 18.95 -3.60 -2.51
N GLY A 46 19.32 -2.63 -1.67
CA GLY A 46 20.62 -1.96 -1.73
C GLY A 46 20.65 -0.79 -2.71
N ALA A 47 21.75 -0.65 -3.45
CA ALA A 47 21.95 0.48 -4.36
C ALA A 47 21.12 0.33 -5.64
N LEU A 48 19.84 0.72 -5.56
CA LEU A 48 18.96 0.84 -6.71
C LEU A 48 19.11 2.21 -7.39
N SER A 49 18.86 2.26 -8.70
CA SER A 49 18.67 3.54 -9.38
C SER A 49 17.41 4.25 -8.86
N GLN A 50 17.32 5.57 -9.04
CA GLN A 50 16.13 6.32 -8.64
C GLN A 50 14.86 5.74 -9.30
N GLU A 51 14.91 5.48 -10.61
CA GLU A 51 13.80 4.89 -11.36
C GLU A 51 13.39 3.51 -10.80
N SER A 52 14.36 2.65 -10.48
CA SER A 52 14.07 1.32 -9.90
C SER A 52 13.48 1.42 -8.51
N SER A 53 13.94 2.40 -7.72
CA SER A 53 13.41 2.67 -6.38
C SER A 53 11.97 3.15 -6.45
N GLU A 54 11.66 4.07 -7.36
CA GLU A 54 10.30 4.55 -7.60
C GLU A 54 9.39 3.42 -8.10
N ALA A 55 9.83 2.65 -9.09
CA ALA A 55 9.08 1.51 -9.61
C ALA A 55 8.77 0.47 -8.52
N LEU A 56 9.70 0.22 -7.61
CA LEU A 56 9.50 -0.68 -6.48
C LEU A 56 8.43 -0.15 -5.51
N ILE A 57 8.48 1.14 -5.15
CA ILE A 57 7.49 1.75 -4.25
C ILE A 57 6.11 1.79 -4.90
N PHE A 58 6.02 2.08 -6.20
CA PHE A 58 4.77 2.03 -6.96
C PHE A 58 4.22 0.61 -7.06
N GLY A 59 5.07 -0.40 -7.30
CA GLY A 59 4.67 -1.81 -7.31
C GLY A 59 4.10 -2.25 -5.95
N MET A 60 4.76 -1.86 -4.85
CA MET A 60 4.23 -2.13 -3.50
C MET A 60 2.88 -1.46 -3.24
N ALA A 61 2.66 -0.25 -3.78
CA ALA A 61 1.38 0.43 -3.68
C ALA A 61 0.28 -0.30 -4.48
N ASP A 62 0.60 -0.75 -5.69
CA ASP A 62 -0.30 -1.52 -6.54
C ASP A 62 -0.70 -2.85 -5.86
N GLU A 63 0.26 -3.59 -5.32
CA GLU A 63 0.03 -4.82 -4.58
C GLU A 63 -0.88 -4.63 -3.35
N LEU A 64 -0.71 -3.52 -2.62
CA LEU A 64 -1.58 -3.19 -1.49
C LEU A 64 -3.00 -2.82 -1.96
N GLU A 65 -3.13 -2.08 -3.07
CA GLU A 65 -4.45 -1.78 -3.66
C GLU A 65 -5.19 -3.07 -4.04
N ASP A 66 -4.51 -3.99 -4.73
CA ASP A 66 -5.06 -5.29 -5.13
C ASP A 66 -5.45 -6.14 -3.90
N HIS A 67 -4.61 -6.15 -2.86
CA HIS A 67 -4.93 -6.84 -1.62
C HIS A 67 -6.22 -6.29 -0.98
N LEU A 68 -6.34 -4.96 -0.85
CA LEU A 68 -7.52 -4.32 -0.28
C LEU A 68 -8.77 -4.53 -1.14
N ARG A 69 -8.63 -4.53 -2.47
CA ARG A 69 -9.70 -4.84 -3.41
C ARG A 69 -10.18 -6.28 -3.25
N ALA A 70 -9.26 -7.25 -3.23
CA ALA A 70 -9.58 -8.65 -3.04
C ALA A 70 -10.28 -8.93 -1.70
N MET A 71 -9.83 -8.27 -0.62
CA MET A 71 -10.47 -8.40 0.69
C MET A 71 -11.87 -7.78 0.72
N ARG A 72 -12.04 -6.61 0.09
CA ARG A 72 -13.37 -6.00 -0.09
C ARG A 72 -14.30 -6.90 -0.88
N ASP A 73 -13.84 -7.45 -2.00
CA ASP A 73 -14.67 -8.30 -2.87
C ASP A 73 -15.12 -9.58 -2.14
N ARG A 74 -14.28 -10.11 -1.24
CA ARG A 74 -14.62 -11.24 -0.36
C ARG A 74 -15.64 -10.88 0.72
N GLN A 75 -15.54 -9.69 1.33
CA GLN A 75 -16.40 -9.28 2.44
C GLN A 75 -17.67 -8.54 1.97
N GLY A 76 -17.73 -8.11 0.70
CA GLY A 76 -18.80 -7.32 0.10
C GLY A 76 -18.81 -5.84 0.49
N SER A 77 -18.28 -5.50 1.67
CA SER A 77 -18.09 -4.11 2.12
C SER A 77 -16.87 -4.02 3.03
N ALA A 78 -16.31 -2.82 3.20
CA ALA A 78 -15.16 -2.60 4.06
C ALA A 78 -15.34 -1.28 4.84
N SER A 79 -15.27 -1.34 6.17
CA SER A 79 -15.20 -0.14 7.00
C SER A 79 -13.76 0.38 7.08
N ILE A 80 -13.55 1.61 7.59
CA ILE A 80 -12.21 2.15 7.87
C ILE A 80 -11.44 1.23 8.82
N LYS A 81 -12.13 0.60 9.78
CA LYS A 81 -11.50 -0.35 10.71
C LYS A 81 -11.03 -1.61 9.99
N ASP A 82 -11.83 -2.15 9.07
CA ASP A 82 -11.46 -3.33 8.27
C ASP A 82 -10.25 -3.02 7.38
N LEU A 83 -10.28 -1.87 6.67
CA LEU A 83 -9.17 -1.41 5.86
C LEU A 83 -7.88 -1.26 6.67
N ARG A 84 -7.96 -0.73 7.90
CA ARG A 84 -6.81 -0.63 8.80
C ARG A 84 -6.27 -2.00 9.17
N ILE A 85 -7.14 -2.95 9.54
CA ILE A 85 -6.74 -4.31 9.92
C ILE A 85 -6.04 -5.00 8.75
N TRP A 86 -6.60 -4.92 7.54
CA TRP A 86 -6.03 -5.56 6.36
C TRP A 86 -4.71 -4.93 5.94
N THR A 87 -4.65 -3.59 5.92
CA THR A 87 -3.42 -2.86 5.63
C THR A 87 -2.33 -3.24 6.63
N ARG A 88 -2.66 -3.28 7.93
CA ARG A 88 -1.72 -3.65 8.99
C ARG A 88 -1.20 -5.08 8.81
N ALA A 89 -2.11 -6.03 8.60
CA ALA A 89 -1.75 -7.43 8.38
C ALA A 89 -0.84 -7.61 7.16
N TRP A 90 -1.14 -6.92 6.05
CA TRP A 90 -0.31 -6.92 4.86
C TRP A 90 1.09 -6.33 5.12
N ILE A 91 1.18 -5.20 5.83
CA ILE A 91 2.46 -4.59 6.20
C ILE A 91 3.28 -5.52 7.09
N ASP A 92 2.67 -6.12 8.13
CA ASP A 92 3.35 -7.02 9.06
C ASP A 92 3.88 -8.27 8.33
N GLU A 93 3.09 -8.85 7.42
CA GLU A 93 3.53 -9.97 6.57
C GLU A 93 4.73 -9.59 5.69
N ARG A 94 4.69 -8.42 5.03
CA ARG A 94 5.82 -7.95 4.21
C ARG A 94 7.07 -7.65 5.03
N ARG A 95 6.92 -7.08 6.22
CA ARG A 95 8.06 -6.87 7.16
C ARG A 95 8.66 -8.20 7.60
N GLU A 96 7.83 -9.21 7.85
CA GLU A 96 8.31 -10.53 8.22
C GLU A 96 9.08 -11.19 7.07
N MET A 97 8.56 -11.11 5.84
CA MET A 97 9.24 -11.62 4.64
C MET A 97 10.61 -10.94 4.43
N LEU A 98 10.70 -9.63 4.68
CA LEU A 98 11.97 -8.89 4.65
C LEU A 98 12.94 -9.39 5.73
N SER A 99 12.45 -9.61 6.95
CA SER A 99 13.27 -10.09 8.06
C SER A 99 13.72 -11.54 7.91
N LYS A 100 12.94 -12.37 7.20
CA LYS A 100 13.25 -13.79 6.95
C LYS A 100 14.22 -13.98 5.78
N GLY A 101 14.63 -12.91 5.09
CA GLY A 101 15.77 -12.88 4.18
C GLY A 101 15.82 -14.03 3.18
N SER A 102 14.85 -14.11 2.26
CA SER A 102 14.73 -15.16 1.24
C SER A 102 14.60 -16.58 1.83
N PRO A 103 13.78 -17.49 1.27
CA PRO A 103 13.92 -18.90 1.61
C PRO A 103 15.37 -19.31 1.29
N PRO A 104 16.04 -20.12 2.14
CA PRO A 104 17.31 -20.70 1.78
C PRO A 104 17.12 -21.40 0.43
N GLN A 105 17.82 -20.92 -0.60
CA GLN A 105 18.01 -21.69 -1.81
C GLN A 105 18.68 -22.98 -1.34
N GLU A 106 17.89 -24.07 -1.28
CA GLU A 106 18.43 -25.39 -0.99
C GLU A 106 19.51 -25.69 -2.02
N ASP A 107 20.74 -25.66 -1.53
CA ASP A 107 21.92 -26.33 -2.07
C ASP A 107 21.52 -27.76 -2.42
N ARG A 108 21.25 -28.01 -3.70
CA ARG A 108 21.30 -29.37 -4.27
C ARG A 108 22.58 -29.46 -5.08
N GLY A 109 23.58 -30.07 -4.45
CA GLY A 109 24.86 -30.43 -5.05
C GLY A 109 24.79 -31.55 -6.08
#